data_AF-A0A7W2Z8I6-F1
#
_entry.id   AF-A0A7W2Z8I6-F1
#
_cell.length_a   1.000
_cell.length_b   1.000
_cell.length_c   1.000
_cell.angle_alpha   90.00
_cell.angle_beta   90.00
_cell.angle_gamma   90.00
#
_symmetry.space_group_name_H-M   'P 1'
#
loop_
_entity.id
_entity.type
_entity.pdbx_description
1 polymer ?
#
loop_
_entity_poly.entity_id
_entity_poly.type
_entity_poly.pdbx_seq_one_letter_code
_entity_poly.pdbx_strand_id
1 'polypeptide(L)'
;MYSYNQVEAIKTNLEWIVNQAALSHSSPSRADQKALFDLLELIQSYELLLDLINEFGTAVIDMQIAEGLAVTETLIAKVKRPARAM
;
A
#
# COMPACT_ATOMS: atom_id res chain seq x y z
N MET A 1 -0.55 14.71 -10.23
CA MET A 1 -0.28 14.77 -8.79
C MET A 1 -1.35 13.95 -8.09
N TYR A 2 -1.00 13.11 -7.12
CA TYR A 2 -1.98 12.31 -6.39
C TYR A 2 -2.90 13.22 -5.56
N SER A 3 -4.14 12.78 -5.38
CA SER A 3 -5.14 13.38 -4.47
C SER A 3 -5.31 12.51 -3.23
N TYR A 4 -5.93 13.07 -2.17
CA TYR A 4 -6.29 12.33 -0.95
C TYR A 4 -6.97 10.99 -1.29
N ASN A 5 -8.03 11.02 -2.10
CA ASN A 5 -8.80 9.83 -2.47
C ASN A 5 -7.96 8.78 -3.21
N GLN A 6 -6.96 9.20 -4.01
CA GLN A 6 -6.07 8.26 -4.68
C GLN A 6 -5.10 7.60 -3.69
N VAL A 7 -4.55 8.38 -2.76
CA VAL A 7 -3.69 7.84 -1.69
C VAL A 7 -4.47 6.90 -0.78
N GLU A 8 -5.71 7.27 -0.43
CA GLU A 8 -6.62 6.44 0.37
C GLU A 8 -6.94 5.12 -0.33
N ALA A 9 -7.23 5.17 -1.63
CA ALA A 9 -7.46 3.96 -2.42
C ALA A 9 -6.22 3.04 -2.44
N ILE A 10 -5.00 3.58 -2.54
CA ILE A 10 -3.77 2.78 -2.46
C ILE A 10 -3.66 2.13 -1.08
N LYS A 11 -3.89 2.89 0.01
CA LYS A 11 -3.86 2.35 1.38
C LYS A 11 -4.87 1.22 1.57
N THR A 12 -6.12 1.42 1.18
CA THR A 12 -7.18 0.38 1.29
C THR A 12 -6.84 -0.88 0.49
N ASN A 13 -6.15 -0.73 -0.64
CA ASN A 13 -5.67 -1.89 -1.40
C ASN A 13 -4.56 -2.66 -0.65
N LEU A 14 -3.66 -1.98 0.05
CA LEU A 14 -2.64 -2.62 0.89
C LEU A 14 -3.27 -3.34 2.09
N GLU A 15 -4.22 -2.70 2.78
CA GLU A 15 -4.98 -3.33 3.88
C GLU A 15 -5.67 -4.61 3.41
N TRP A 16 -6.27 -4.57 2.22
CA TRP A 16 -6.86 -5.76 1.60
C TRP A 16 -5.82 -6.87 1.37
N ILE A 17 -4.63 -6.55 0.85
CA ILE A 17 -3.56 -7.53 0.61
C ILE A 17 -3.11 -8.18 1.94
N VAL A 18 -2.86 -7.39 2.97
CA VAL A 18 -2.44 -7.89 4.29
C VAL A 18 -3.50 -8.81 4.88
N ASN A 19 -4.78 -8.42 4.80
CA ASN A 19 -5.89 -9.24 5.28
C ASN A 19 -6.01 -10.56 4.52
N GLN A 20 -5.86 -10.55 3.19
CA GLN A 20 -5.86 -11.78 2.39
C GLN A 20 -4.70 -12.72 2.75
N ALA A 21 -3.50 -12.17 2.94
CA ALA A 21 -2.32 -12.94 3.29
C ALA A 21 -2.43 -13.57 4.69
N ALA A 22 -2.97 -12.83 5.67
CA ALA A 22 -3.23 -13.33 7.02
C ALA A 22 -4.25 -14.49 7.04
N LEU A 23 -5.27 -14.43 6.17
CA LEU A 23 -6.27 -15.50 6.04
C LEU A 23 -5.74 -16.73 5.28
N SER A 24 -4.83 -16.54 4.33
CA SER A 24 -4.37 -17.60 3.43
C SER A 24 -3.20 -18.43 3.95
N HIS A 25 -2.41 -17.89 4.89
CA HIS A 25 -1.20 -18.54 5.39
C HIS A 25 -1.31 -18.88 6.88
N SER A 26 -1.73 -20.12 7.18
CA SER A 26 -1.83 -20.63 8.56
C SER A 26 -0.47 -20.83 9.27
N SER A 27 0.64 -20.78 8.53
CA SER A 27 2.01 -20.85 9.08
C SER A 27 3.00 -20.12 8.16
N PRO A 28 3.04 -18.77 8.22
CA PRO A 28 3.89 -17.97 7.35
C PRO A 28 5.38 -18.18 7.68
N SER A 29 6.23 -18.23 6.64
CA SER A 29 7.68 -18.29 6.84
C SER A 29 8.20 -16.99 7.47
N ARG A 30 9.44 -17.00 7.97
CA ARG A 30 10.07 -15.77 8.49
C ARG A 30 10.13 -14.65 7.44
N ALA A 31 10.32 -15.01 6.17
CA ALA A 31 10.32 -14.04 5.07
C ALA A 31 8.92 -13.45 4.86
N ASP A 32 7.88 -14.27 4.90
CA ASP A 32 6.48 -13.82 4.77
C ASP A 32 6.08 -12.92 5.93
N GLN A 33 6.49 -13.26 7.16
CA GLN A 33 6.25 -12.43 8.35
C GLN A 33 6.92 -11.07 8.22
N LYS A 34 8.16 -11.02 7.73
CA LYS A 34 8.86 -9.75 7.48
C LYS A 34 8.12 -8.94 6.42
N ALA A 35 7.72 -9.56 5.31
CA ALA A 35 6.97 -8.86 4.25
C ALA A 35 5.63 -8.30 4.75
N LEU A 36 4.91 -9.05 5.59
CA LEU A 36 3.68 -8.57 6.24
C LEU A 36 3.94 -7.38 7.15
N PHE A 37 5.02 -7.42 7.94
CA PHE A 37 5.41 -6.31 8.78
C PHE A 37 5.78 -5.06 7.96
N ASP A 38 6.59 -5.22 6.91
CA ASP A 38 6.96 -4.11 6.01
C ASP A 38 5.70 -3.48 5.36
N LEU A 39 4.70 -4.30 4.99
CA LEU A 39 3.42 -3.80 4.44
C LEU A 39 2.59 -3.05 5.49
N LEU A 40 2.60 -3.48 6.75
CA LEU A 40 1.92 -2.78 7.84
C LEU A 40 2.57 -1.41 8.13
N GLU A 41 3.90 -1.33 8.12
CA GLU A 41 4.61 -0.04 8.23
C GLU A 41 4.28 0.90 7.05
N LEU A 42 4.18 0.36 5.84
CA LEU A 42 3.79 1.14 4.66
C LEU A 42 2.35 1.68 4.78
N ILE A 43 1.42 0.88 5.29
CA ILE A 43 0.04 1.32 5.55
C ILE A 43 0.04 2.50 6.55
N GLN A 44 0.76 2.37 7.66
CA GLN A 44 0.86 3.45 8.66
C GLN A 44 1.50 4.72 8.08
N SER A 45 2.49 4.57 7.19
CA SER A 45 3.10 5.70 6.48
C SER A 45 2.09 6.43 5.58
N TYR A 46 1.15 5.69 4.97
CA TYR A 46 0.08 6.30 4.18
C TYR A 46 -1.02 6.93 5.03
N GLU A 47 -1.27 6.44 6.24
CA GLU A 47 -2.14 7.14 7.20
C GLU A 47 -1.56 8.49 7.56
N LEU A 48 -0.27 8.54 7.90
CA LEU A 48 0.42 9.80 8.14
C LEU A 48 0.38 10.72 6.91
N LEU A 49 0.59 10.18 5.70
CA LEU A 49 0.51 10.98 4.48
C LEU A 49 -0.91 11.55 4.27
N LEU A 50 -1.96 10.78 4.55
CA LEU A 50 -3.34 11.23 4.46
C LEU A 50 -3.64 12.34 5.47
N ASP A 51 -3.15 12.21 6.70
CA ASP A 51 -3.26 13.26 7.72
C ASP A 51 -2.56 14.55 7.26
N LEU A 52 -1.36 14.44 6.69
CA LEU A 52 -0.61 15.57 6.13
C LEU A 52 -1.32 16.21 4.94
N ILE A 53 -1.93 15.41 4.04
CA ILE A 53 -2.72 15.92 2.91
C ILE A 53 -3.97 16.66 3.44
N ASN A 54 -4.60 16.14 4.49
CA ASN A 54 -5.78 16.76 5.08
C ASN A 54 -5.43 18.10 5.76
N GLU A 55 -4.27 18.19 6.42
CA GLU A 55 -3.83 19.41 7.12
C GLU A 55 -3.22 20.46 6.18
N PHE A 56 -2.38 20.05 5.24
CA PHE A 56 -1.55 20.94 4.43
C PHE A 56 -1.87 20.92 2.92
N GLY A 57 -2.85 20.11 2.51
CA GLY A 57 -3.21 19.92 1.11
C GLY A 57 -2.24 19.01 0.34
N THR A 58 -2.50 18.80 -0.95
CA THR A 58 -1.74 17.87 -1.79
C THR A 58 -0.31 18.33 -2.12
N ALA A 59 0.08 19.55 -1.72
CA ALA A 59 1.43 20.08 -1.91
C ALA A 59 2.50 19.30 -1.14
N VAL A 60 2.11 18.56 -0.10
CA VAL A 60 3.01 17.65 0.64
C VAL A 60 3.49 16.48 -0.21
N ILE A 61 2.81 16.18 -1.32
CA ILE A 61 3.18 15.11 -2.24
C ILE A 61 4.18 15.67 -3.25
N ASP A 62 5.46 15.60 -2.89
CA ASP A 62 6.55 15.90 -3.81
C ASP A 62 6.79 14.76 -4.82
N MET A 63 7.81 14.93 -5.65
CA MET A 63 8.17 13.94 -6.68
C MET A 63 8.55 12.59 -6.09
N GLN A 64 9.28 12.55 -4.97
CA GLN A 64 9.73 11.30 -4.36
C GLN A 64 8.56 10.53 -3.73
N ILE A 65 7.63 11.24 -3.10
CA ILE A 65 6.40 10.64 -2.56
C ILE A 65 5.53 10.11 -3.70
N ALA A 66 5.39 10.88 -4.79
CA ALA A 66 4.65 10.44 -5.97
C ALA A 66 5.25 9.18 -6.61
N GLU A 67 6.58 9.10 -6.70
CA GLU A 67 7.29 7.90 -7.18
C GLU A 67 7.03 6.69 -6.27
N GLY A 68 7.09 6.87 -4.95
CA GLY A 68 6.77 5.82 -3.99
C GLY A 68 5.34 5.29 -4.10
N LEU A 69 4.36 6.19 -4.29
CA LEU A 69 2.97 5.83 -4.55
C LEU A 69 2.83 5.01 -5.84
N ALA A 70 3.49 5.41 -6.92
CA ALA A 70 3.46 4.70 -8.20
C ALA A 70 4.10 3.30 -8.14
N VAL A 71 5.20 3.15 -7.39
CA VAL A 71 5.82 1.83 -7.12
C VAL A 71 4.84 0.93 -6.37
N THR A 72 4.09 1.50 -5.42
CA THR A 72 3.11 0.75 -4.63
C THR A 72 1.90 0.32 -5.47
N GLU A 73 1.41 1.18 -6.35
CA GLU A 73 0.37 0.80 -7.32
C GLU A 73 0.84 -0.34 -8.24
N THR A 74 2.10 -0.31 -8.66
CA THR A 74 2.70 -1.40 -9.46
C THR A 74 2.74 -2.72 -8.68
N LEU A 75 3.08 -2.67 -7.39
CA LEU A 75 3.02 -3.84 -6.50
C LEU A 75 1.58 -4.36 -6.38
N ILE A 76 0.62 -3.49 -6.08
CA ILE A 76 -0.80 -3.84 -5.94
C ILE A 76 -1.31 -4.49 -7.23
N ALA A 77 -1.01 -3.91 -8.38
CA ALA A 77 -1.41 -4.44 -9.68
C ALA A 77 -0.83 -5.84 -9.93
N LYS A 78 0.42 -6.11 -9.51
CA LYS A 78 1.02 -7.45 -9.61
C LYS A 78 0.32 -8.46 -8.71
N VAL A 79 -0.05 -8.08 -7.48
CA VAL A 79 -0.70 -8.97 -6.50
C VAL A 79 -2.16 -9.24 -6.86
N LYS A 80 -2.90 -8.23 -7.34
CA LYS A 80 -4.31 -8.36 -7.69
C LYS A 80 -4.58 -8.98 -9.07
N ARG A 81 -3.55 -9.17 -9.91
CA ARG A 81 -3.71 -9.90 -11.17
C ARG A 81 -4.19 -11.33 -10.85
N PRO A 82 -5.35 -11.77 -11.39
CA PRO A 82 -5.78 -13.14 -11.19
C PRO A 82 -4.70 -14.07 -11.75
N ALA A 83 -4.35 -15.13 -11.01
CA ALA A 83 -3.41 -16.16 -11.43
C ALA A 83 -3.82 -16.90 -12.72
N ARG A 84 -4.95 -16.53 -13.34
CA ARG A 84 -5.42 -16.98 -14.66
C ARG A 84 -5.14 -15.91 -15.71
N ALA A 85 -3.89 -15.83 -16.13
CA ALA A 85 -3.50 -15.28 -17.42
C ALA A 85 -2.26 -16.02 -17.95
N MET A 86 -2.29 -17.36 -17.87
CA MET A 86 -1.48 -18.31 -18.63
C MET A 86 -2.29 -19.59 -18.83
#